data_AF-A0AAP6CTT3-F1
#
_entry.id   AF-A0AAP6CTT3-F1
#
_cell.length_a   1.000
_cell.length_b   1.000
_cell.length_c   1.000
_cell.angle_alpha   90.00
_cell.angle_beta   90.00
_cell.angle_gamma   90.00
#
_symmetry.space_group_name_H-M   'P 1'
#
loop_
_entity.id
_entity.type
_entity.pdbx_description
1 polymer ?
#
loop_
_entity_poly.entity_id
_entity_poly.type
_entity_poly.pdbx_seq_one_letter_code
_entity_poly.pdbx_strand_id
1 'polypeptide(L)'
;MSIYSDFLNQFDYDVRKSNNARWIDQKCTFDVVSIIADCIIEYVENENEEFTVSDIWHSEYSRNNVIEIFSKPDPESRASNEYDKYFAQPIKLLSYSKILSTRKENNRYFYKINNKELLENIALRPTNALNFLYEYIVKVLKDSDLYKSFEKFFEIQTKDSYKDLRQDFIDFTIENTAINNEIECGRIFTKIINPLAFKFKKLGTEKGRMSSKNITMNDLLYNRSNWRDELSGKDKSLTREEYQNTLDQSSSKAIAKYTVNKAKKALRKYNDKYYSSKSEINQPTEIVSASQAHHIFPQSDYPQIAGYIENLIMLTPNQHFSMAHPNNNTQYIDKDFQYICLLIKSNKIKDNLVSDLLPKFYDFYDYMYVLNTGLDTEEFSEVEYLDFATIINKIDYFYSDYIDNNKYITLLNDNKIDI
;
A
#
# COMPACT_ATOMS: atom_id res chain seq x y z
N MET A 1 -0.34 -10.81 -17.87
CA MET A 1 -0.85 -9.42 -17.83
C MET A 1 -1.24 -9.16 -16.39
N SER A 2 -1.01 -7.97 -15.81
CA SER A 2 -1.37 -7.76 -14.39
C SER A 2 -2.89 -7.61 -14.25
N ILE A 3 -3.39 -7.77 -13.02
CA ILE A 3 -4.81 -7.57 -12.69
C ILE A 3 -5.33 -6.16 -13.07
N TYR A 4 -4.45 -5.15 -13.09
CA TYR A 4 -4.82 -3.80 -13.49
C TYR A 4 -4.91 -3.65 -15.00
N SER A 5 -3.93 -4.15 -15.74
CA SER A 5 -3.89 -4.04 -17.20
C SER A 5 -5.12 -4.66 -17.87
N ASP A 6 -5.59 -5.82 -17.40
CA ASP A 6 -6.79 -6.48 -17.96
C ASP A 6 -8.06 -5.64 -17.79
N PHE A 7 -8.17 -4.91 -16.67
CA PHE A 7 -9.27 -4.00 -16.41
C PHE A 7 -9.15 -2.70 -17.20
N LEU A 8 -7.97 -2.06 -17.16
CA LEU A 8 -7.73 -0.78 -17.82
C LEU A 8 -7.87 -0.89 -19.35
N ASN A 9 -7.50 -2.02 -19.96
CA ASN A 9 -7.63 -2.20 -21.41
C ASN A 9 -9.08 -2.29 -21.91
N GLN A 10 -10.07 -2.34 -21.02
CA GLN A 10 -11.50 -2.32 -21.38
C GLN A 10 -12.01 -0.91 -21.68
N PHE A 11 -11.21 0.13 -21.40
CA PHE A 11 -11.63 1.53 -21.51
C PHE A 11 -10.66 2.37 -22.34
N ASP A 12 -11.21 3.47 -22.86
CA ASP A 12 -10.47 4.53 -23.55
C ASP A 12 -10.29 5.71 -22.59
N TYR A 13 -9.04 6.04 -22.30
CA TYR A 13 -8.67 7.11 -21.38
C TYR A 13 -8.10 8.35 -22.07
N ASP A 14 -8.23 8.47 -23.39
CA ASP A 14 -7.73 9.60 -24.17
C ASP A 14 -8.26 10.95 -23.63
N VAL A 15 -7.36 11.75 -23.05
CA VAL A 15 -7.69 13.02 -22.41
C VAL A 15 -8.19 14.04 -23.44
N ARG A 16 -7.78 13.93 -24.71
CA ARG A 16 -8.26 14.79 -25.81
C ARG A 16 -9.74 14.60 -26.09
N LYS A 17 -10.29 13.42 -25.78
CA LYS A 17 -11.73 13.12 -25.90
C LYS A 17 -12.49 13.54 -24.66
N SER A 18 -11.97 13.18 -23.48
CA SER A 18 -12.66 13.43 -22.21
C SER A 18 -12.62 14.90 -21.78
N ASN A 19 -11.61 15.65 -22.24
CA ASN A 19 -11.24 16.99 -21.81
C ASN A 19 -11.07 17.14 -20.28
N ASN A 20 -10.88 16.02 -19.57
CA ASN A 20 -10.90 15.99 -18.12
C ASN A 20 -9.49 16.12 -17.55
N ALA A 21 -9.21 17.28 -16.97
CA ALA A 21 -7.93 17.58 -16.34
C ALA A 21 -7.67 16.80 -15.04
N ARG A 22 -8.68 16.12 -14.48
CA ARG A 22 -8.66 15.49 -13.15
C ARG A 22 -8.50 13.96 -13.22
N TRP A 23 -7.85 13.47 -14.29
CA TRP A 23 -7.45 12.07 -14.40
C TRP A 23 -6.31 11.73 -13.42
N ILE A 24 -5.48 12.71 -13.07
CA ILE A 24 -4.50 12.66 -11.97
C ILE A 24 -4.22 14.09 -11.46
N ASP A 25 -3.94 14.23 -10.17
CA ASP A 25 -3.69 15.52 -9.54
C ASP A 25 -2.53 15.45 -8.53
N GLN A 26 -2.17 16.62 -7.96
CA GLN A 26 -1.02 16.77 -7.06
C GLN A 26 -1.04 15.86 -5.81
N LYS A 27 -2.21 15.52 -5.27
CA LYS A 27 -2.35 14.68 -4.06
C LYS A 27 -2.43 13.18 -4.38
N CYS A 28 -2.38 12.80 -5.65
CA CYS A 28 -2.47 11.40 -6.09
C CYS A 28 -1.12 10.66 -6.02
N THR A 29 -0.54 10.59 -4.83
CA THR A 29 0.60 9.70 -4.57
C THR A 29 0.12 8.33 -4.10
N PHE A 30 0.97 7.31 -4.21
CA PHE A 30 0.59 5.92 -3.97
C PHE A 30 0.13 5.66 -2.52
N ASP A 31 0.80 6.28 -1.54
CA ASP A 31 0.47 6.23 -0.11
C ASP A 31 -0.92 6.84 0.16
N VAL A 32 -1.19 8.00 -0.42
CA VAL A 32 -2.47 8.69 -0.29
C VAL A 32 -3.59 7.89 -0.96
N VAL A 33 -3.37 7.42 -2.20
CA VAL A 33 -4.36 6.62 -2.93
C VAL A 33 -4.70 5.34 -2.17
N SER A 34 -3.70 4.66 -1.58
CA SER A 34 -3.93 3.45 -0.77
C SER A 34 -4.77 3.72 0.48
N ILE A 35 -4.50 4.81 1.19
CA ILE A 35 -5.28 5.20 2.39
C ILE A 35 -6.70 5.62 2.01
N ILE A 36 -6.88 6.41 0.95
CA ILE A 36 -8.22 6.83 0.52
C ILE A 36 -9.04 5.64 0.02
N ALA A 37 -8.43 4.69 -0.68
CA ALA A 37 -9.11 3.45 -1.08
C ALA A 37 -9.62 2.66 0.15
N ASP A 38 -8.79 2.56 1.20
CA ASP A 38 -9.16 1.91 2.46
C ASP A 38 -10.32 2.64 3.17
N CYS A 39 -10.25 3.96 3.27
CA CYS A 39 -11.34 4.79 3.81
C CYS A 39 -12.67 4.58 3.08
N ILE A 40 -12.64 4.44 1.75
CA ILE A 40 -13.85 4.19 0.94
C ILE A 40 -14.44 2.81 1.25
N ILE A 41 -13.60 1.76 1.30
CA ILE A 41 -14.05 0.41 1.60
C ILE A 41 -14.69 0.36 2.99
N GLU A 42 -14.04 0.97 3.97
CA GLU A 42 -14.50 1.02 5.35
C GLU A 42 -15.81 1.80 5.51
N TYR A 43 -15.97 2.91 4.79
CA TYR A 43 -17.23 3.64 4.77
C TYR A 43 -18.37 2.79 4.18
N VAL A 44 -18.16 2.23 2.98
CA VAL A 44 -19.20 1.51 2.24
C VAL A 44 -19.63 0.21 2.93
N GLU A 45 -18.73 -0.45 3.67
CA GLU A 45 -19.08 -1.66 4.43
C GLU A 45 -19.96 -1.39 5.66
N ASN A 46 -19.90 -0.18 6.21
CA ASN A 46 -20.64 0.19 7.42
C ASN A 46 -21.85 1.10 7.15
N GLU A 47 -21.89 1.78 6.01
CA GLU A 47 -22.92 2.76 5.66
C GLU A 47 -23.61 2.47 4.32
N ASN A 48 -23.58 3.43 3.40
CA ASN A 48 -24.31 3.40 2.14
C ASN A 48 -23.40 2.96 0.99
N GLU A 49 -24.02 2.31 -0.01
CA GLU A 49 -23.34 1.88 -1.24
C GLU A 49 -22.83 3.05 -2.10
N GLU A 50 -23.48 4.21 -1.97
CA GLU A 50 -23.13 5.44 -2.65
C GLU A 50 -22.69 6.52 -1.65
N PHE A 51 -21.68 7.29 -2.00
CA PHE A 51 -21.06 8.27 -1.11
C PHE A 51 -20.60 9.52 -1.87
N THR A 52 -20.46 10.62 -1.17
CA THR A 52 -19.77 11.82 -1.63
C THR A 52 -18.37 11.89 -1.03
N VAL A 53 -17.52 12.78 -1.55
CA VAL A 53 -16.22 13.06 -0.91
C VAL A 53 -16.41 13.47 0.56
N SER A 54 -17.48 14.22 0.84
CA SER A 54 -17.83 14.69 2.19
C SER A 54 -18.03 13.52 3.15
N ASP A 55 -18.77 12.51 2.72
CA ASP A 55 -19.14 11.38 3.57
C ASP A 55 -17.89 10.59 3.97
N ILE A 56 -16.97 10.35 3.03
CA ILE A 56 -15.72 9.64 3.31
C ILE A 56 -14.87 10.39 4.33
N TRP A 57 -14.69 11.70 4.18
CA TRP A 57 -13.79 12.43 5.08
C TRP A 57 -14.39 12.68 6.47
N HIS A 58 -15.71 12.80 6.60
CA HIS A 58 -16.37 12.96 7.89
C HIS A 58 -16.54 11.63 8.66
N SER A 59 -16.38 10.49 7.99
CA SER A 59 -16.48 9.19 8.66
C SER A 59 -15.47 9.07 9.80
N GLU A 60 -15.88 8.42 10.89
CA GLU A 60 -15.07 8.27 12.10
C GLU A 60 -13.74 7.56 11.79
N TYR A 61 -13.78 6.53 10.94
CA TYR A 61 -12.58 5.80 10.51
C TYR A 61 -11.58 6.71 9.79
N SER A 62 -12.05 7.52 8.82
CA SER A 62 -11.18 8.45 8.09
C SER A 62 -10.64 9.54 9.01
N ARG A 63 -11.48 10.13 9.87
CA ARG A 63 -11.04 11.17 10.80
C ARG A 63 -9.96 10.65 11.73
N ASN A 64 -10.18 9.50 12.37
CA ASN A 64 -9.23 8.96 13.33
C ASN A 64 -7.88 8.63 12.67
N ASN A 65 -7.88 7.99 11.50
CA ASN A 65 -6.63 7.56 10.87
C ASN A 65 -5.95 8.69 10.06
N VAL A 66 -6.69 9.45 9.26
CA VAL A 66 -6.10 10.47 8.37
C VAL A 66 -5.63 11.70 9.14
N ILE A 67 -6.34 12.12 10.20
CA ILE A 67 -5.89 13.25 11.04
C ILE A 67 -4.58 12.88 11.77
N GLU A 68 -4.53 11.69 12.39
CA GLU A 68 -3.35 11.22 13.13
C GLU A 68 -2.13 11.03 12.21
N ILE A 69 -2.33 10.44 11.02
CA ILE A 69 -1.26 10.17 10.06
C ILE A 69 -0.71 11.47 9.46
N PHE A 70 -1.58 12.38 9.02
CA PHE A 70 -1.13 13.55 8.27
C PHE A 70 -0.94 14.80 9.15
N SER A 71 -1.10 14.67 10.48
CA SER A 71 -0.88 15.74 11.47
C SER A 71 -1.53 17.07 11.10
N LYS A 72 -2.69 16.99 10.45
CA LYS A 72 -3.44 18.16 10.02
C LYS A 72 -4.36 18.61 11.16
N PRO A 73 -4.59 19.93 11.36
CA PRO A 73 -5.51 20.42 12.37
C PRO A 73 -6.93 19.89 12.12
N ASP A 74 -7.73 19.79 13.18
CA ASP A 74 -9.11 19.29 13.13
C ASP A 74 -9.90 20.03 12.01
N PRO A 75 -10.65 19.31 11.15
CA PRO A 75 -11.43 19.89 10.05
C PRO A 75 -12.37 21.04 10.44
N GLU A 76 -12.81 21.11 11.69
CA GLU A 76 -13.64 22.21 12.20
C GLU A 76 -12.85 23.53 12.39
N SER A 77 -11.54 23.52 12.17
CA SER A 77 -10.66 24.70 12.28
C SER A 77 -10.08 25.12 10.92
N ARG A 78 -10.72 26.07 10.23
CA ARG A 78 -10.22 26.88 9.07
C ARG A 78 -9.49 26.15 7.89
N ALA A 79 -9.40 24.82 7.86
CA ALA A 79 -8.60 24.03 6.92
C ALA A 79 -9.41 23.08 6.02
N SER A 80 -10.74 23.18 6.02
CA SER A 80 -11.65 22.30 5.24
C SER A 80 -11.26 22.16 3.77
N ASN A 81 -10.87 23.28 3.14
CA ASN A 81 -10.50 23.33 1.72
C ASN A 81 -9.28 22.46 1.35
N GLU A 82 -8.38 22.18 2.30
CA GLU A 82 -7.20 21.35 2.04
C GLU A 82 -7.50 19.86 2.17
N TYR A 83 -8.37 19.50 3.12
CA TYR A 83 -8.89 18.14 3.25
C TYR A 83 -9.79 17.77 2.07
N ASP A 84 -10.64 18.70 1.62
CA ASP A 84 -11.46 18.50 0.43
C ASP A 84 -10.59 18.12 -0.78
N LYS A 85 -9.46 18.80 -0.99
CA LYS A 85 -8.52 18.44 -2.08
C LYS A 85 -7.85 17.09 -1.85
N TYR A 86 -7.48 16.80 -0.60
CA TYR A 86 -6.78 15.58 -0.23
C TYR A 86 -7.63 14.33 -0.46
N PHE A 87 -8.93 14.37 -0.14
CA PHE A 87 -9.86 13.27 -0.42
C PHE A 87 -10.37 13.31 -1.86
N ALA A 88 -10.75 14.49 -2.39
CA ALA A 88 -11.38 14.59 -3.70
C ALA A 88 -10.46 14.18 -4.84
N GLN A 89 -9.16 14.48 -4.79
CA GLN A 89 -8.24 14.21 -5.90
C GLN A 89 -8.05 12.69 -6.13
N PRO A 90 -7.69 11.89 -5.10
CA PRO A 90 -7.64 10.43 -5.24
C PRO A 90 -9.00 9.82 -5.61
N ILE A 91 -10.11 10.28 -5.04
CA ILE A 91 -11.46 9.79 -5.41
C ILE A 91 -11.77 10.05 -6.89
N LYS A 92 -11.43 11.24 -7.40
CA LYS A 92 -11.60 11.58 -8.82
C LYS A 92 -10.71 10.73 -9.73
N LEU A 93 -9.46 10.48 -9.33
CA LEU A 93 -8.58 9.55 -10.05
C LEU A 93 -9.17 8.14 -10.09
N LEU A 94 -9.60 7.62 -8.95
CA LEU A 94 -10.23 6.29 -8.86
C LEU A 94 -11.52 6.24 -9.70
N SER A 95 -12.28 7.33 -9.80
CA SER A 95 -13.40 7.38 -10.72
C SER A 95 -13.00 7.48 -12.19
N TYR A 96 -12.01 8.29 -12.54
CA TYR A 96 -11.55 8.39 -13.93
C TYR A 96 -11.05 7.04 -14.44
N SER A 97 -10.31 6.31 -13.59
CA SER A 97 -9.82 4.95 -13.84
C SER A 97 -10.93 3.90 -13.96
N LYS A 98 -12.19 4.24 -13.67
CA LYS A 98 -13.37 3.35 -13.64
C LYS A 98 -13.43 2.36 -12.47
N ILE A 99 -12.50 2.42 -11.52
CA ILE A 99 -12.59 1.65 -10.27
C ILE A 99 -13.79 2.13 -9.43
N LEU A 100 -14.05 3.43 -9.47
CA LEU A 100 -15.31 4.01 -8.99
C LEU A 100 -16.17 4.47 -10.18
N SER A 101 -17.49 4.36 -10.05
CA SER A 101 -18.43 5.06 -10.91
C SER A 101 -18.78 6.41 -10.28
N THR A 102 -19.15 7.38 -11.11
CA THR A 102 -19.60 8.71 -10.65
C THR A 102 -20.87 9.09 -11.37
N ARG A 103 -21.84 9.60 -10.62
CA ARG A 103 -22.98 10.35 -11.17
C ARG A 103 -22.98 11.76 -10.59
N LYS A 104 -23.51 12.71 -11.35
CA LYS A 104 -23.71 14.09 -10.89
C LYS A 104 -25.20 14.33 -10.72
N GLU A 105 -25.58 14.84 -9.55
CA GLU A 105 -26.94 15.27 -9.28
C GLU A 105 -26.87 16.69 -8.71
N ASN A 106 -27.53 17.63 -9.40
CA ASN A 106 -27.38 19.06 -9.15
C ASN A 106 -25.89 19.48 -9.19
N ASN A 107 -25.39 20.08 -8.11
CA ASN A 107 -23.99 20.48 -7.97
C ASN A 107 -23.14 19.48 -7.16
N ARG A 108 -23.65 18.27 -6.89
CA ARG A 108 -22.95 17.25 -6.10
C ARG A 108 -22.57 16.05 -6.95
N TYR A 109 -21.41 15.48 -6.63
CA TYR A 109 -20.91 14.25 -7.22
C TYR A 109 -21.09 13.12 -6.22
N PHE A 110 -21.68 12.04 -6.71
CA PHE A 110 -21.92 10.81 -5.97
C PHE A 110 -21.11 9.70 -6.61
N TYR A 111 -20.46 8.91 -5.78
CA TYR A 111 -19.52 7.86 -6.16
C TYR A 111 -19.99 6.52 -5.64
N LYS A 112 -19.72 5.47 -6.40
CA LYS A 112 -19.99 4.08 -6.00
C LYS A 112 -18.84 3.19 -6.42
N ILE A 113 -18.57 2.14 -5.65
CA ILE A 113 -17.54 1.15 -5.99
C ILE A 113 -18.00 0.39 -7.25
N ASN A 114 -17.22 0.48 -8.32
CA ASN A 114 -17.48 -0.22 -9.57
C ASN A 114 -16.65 -1.51 -9.70
N ASN A 115 -15.42 -1.51 -9.18
CA ASN A 115 -14.59 -2.71 -9.07
C ASN A 115 -14.03 -2.87 -7.65
N LYS A 116 -14.71 -3.67 -6.83
CA LYS A 116 -14.35 -3.88 -5.42
C LYS A 116 -13.02 -4.60 -5.25
N GLU A 117 -12.74 -5.60 -6.08
CA GLU A 117 -11.50 -6.38 -6.01
C GLU A 117 -10.26 -5.52 -6.25
N LEU A 118 -10.27 -4.67 -7.28
CA LEU A 118 -9.16 -3.76 -7.54
C LEU A 118 -9.01 -2.70 -6.47
N LEU A 119 -10.13 -2.17 -5.94
CA LEU A 119 -10.08 -1.19 -4.86
C LEU A 119 -9.50 -1.80 -3.58
N GLU A 120 -9.90 -3.02 -3.22
CA GLU A 120 -9.33 -3.79 -2.10
C GLU A 120 -7.84 -4.05 -2.32
N ASN A 121 -7.42 -4.40 -3.53
CA ASN A 121 -6.01 -4.63 -3.85
C ASN A 121 -5.16 -3.35 -3.70
N ILE A 122 -5.65 -2.20 -4.19
CA ILE A 122 -5.01 -0.88 -4.04
C ILE A 122 -4.95 -0.46 -2.57
N ALA A 123 -6.04 -0.69 -1.83
CA ALA A 123 -6.10 -0.40 -0.42
C ALA A 123 -5.11 -1.26 0.37
N LEU A 124 -4.91 -2.54 0.01
CA LEU A 124 -4.17 -3.50 0.82
C LEU A 124 -2.79 -3.01 1.25
N ARG A 125 -1.98 -2.51 0.30
CA ARG A 125 -0.63 -2.01 0.57
C ARG A 125 -0.22 -0.90 -0.40
N PRO A 126 0.63 0.05 0.02
CA PRO A 126 1.05 1.16 -0.83
C PRO A 126 1.76 0.73 -2.13
N THR A 127 2.50 -0.39 -2.12
CA THR A 127 3.15 -0.94 -3.32
C THR A 127 2.15 -1.35 -4.40
N ASN A 128 0.99 -1.88 -4.02
CA ASN A 128 -0.11 -2.16 -4.96
C ASN A 128 -0.67 -0.89 -5.58
N ALA A 129 -0.92 0.14 -4.77
CA ALA A 129 -1.34 1.45 -5.26
C ALA A 129 -0.30 2.06 -6.22
N LEU A 130 0.99 1.86 -5.97
CA LEU A 130 2.05 2.31 -6.88
C LEU A 130 2.06 1.54 -8.20
N ASN A 131 1.83 0.23 -8.17
CA ASN A 131 1.68 -0.60 -9.38
C ASN A 131 0.47 -0.14 -10.20
N PHE A 132 -0.68 0.07 -9.54
CA PHE A 132 -1.87 0.63 -10.17
C PHE A 132 -1.58 1.98 -10.81
N LEU A 133 -0.98 2.93 -10.07
CA LEU A 133 -0.66 4.26 -10.62
C LEU A 133 0.26 4.16 -11.83
N TYR A 134 1.31 3.32 -11.77
CA TYR A 134 2.20 3.10 -12.92
C TYR A 134 1.44 2.64 -14.15
N GLU A 135 0.64 1.57 -14.04
CA GLU A 135 -0.09 1.01 -15.19
C GLU A 135 -1.18 1.95 -15.72
N TYR A 136 -1.92 2.58 -14.82
CA TYR A 136 -2.94 3.57 -15.14
C TYR A 136 -2.34 4.78 -15.86
N ILE A 137 -1.25 5.34 -15.35
CA ILE A 137 -0.55 6.47 -15.97
C ILE A 137 -0.06 6.08 -17.38
N VAL A 138 0.60 4.93 -17.53
CA VAL A 138 1.06 4.46 -18.84
C VAL A 138 -0.11 4.32 -19.81
N LYS A 139 -1.24 3.75 -19.36
CA LYS A 139 -2.43 3.60 -20.21
C LYS A 139 -2.98 4.96 -20.66
N VAL A 140 -3.17 5.91 -19.74
CA VAL A 140 -3.69 7.25 -20.08
C VAL A 140 -2.76 7.97 -21.06
N LEU A 141 -1.44 7.90 -20.84
CA LEU A 141 -0.44 8.52 -21.72
C LEU A 141 -0.45 7.89 -23.13
N LYS A 142 -0.65 6.57 -23.23
CA LYS A 142 -0.72 5.87 -24.52
C LYS A 142 -2.00 6.19 -25.28
N ASP A 143 -3.14 6.14 -24.61
CA ASP A 143 -4.44 6.48 -25.23
C ASP A 143 -4.48 7.94 -25.71
N SER A 144 -3.76 8.82 -25.01
CA SER A 144 -3.65 10.24 -25.33
C SER A 144 -2.55 10.60 -26.33
N ASP A 145 -1.82 9.61 -26.87
CA ASP A 145 -0.65 9.78 -27.76
C ASP A 145 0.47 10.68 -27.19
N LEU A 146 0.59 10.72 -25.86
CA LEU A 146 1.61 11.52 -25.15
C LEU A 146 2.82 10.68 -24.71
N TYR A 147 2.68 9.36 -24.70
CA TYR A 147 3.70 8.44 -24.15
C TYR A 147 5.05 8.52 -24.88
N LYS A 148 5.07 8.84 -26.18
CA LYS A 148 6.31 8.93 -26.99
C LYS A 148 7.32 9.93 -26.41
N SER A 149 6.86 11.07 -25.90
CA SER A 149 7.75 12.06 -25.27
C SER A 149 8.37 11.53 -23.99
N PHE A 150 7.63 10.71 -23.23
CA PHE A 150 8.15 10.05 -22.02
C PHE A 150 9.20 8.98 -22.39
N GLU A 151 8.95 8.17 -23.41
CA GLU A 151 9.91 7.18 -23.92
C GLU A 151 11.23 7.85 -24.32
N LYS A 152 11.16 8.91 -25.15
CA LYS A 152 12.34 9.71 -25.54
C LYS A 152 13.14 10.21 -24.34
N PHE A 153 12.47 10.70 -23.30
CA PHE A 153 13.15 11.16 -22.09
C PHE A 153 13.86 10.01 -21.35
N PHE A 154 13.19 8.86 -21.16
CA PHE A 154 13.76 7.74 -20.41
C PHE A 154 14.92 7.04 -21.15
N GLU A 155 14.97 7.16 -22.48
CA GLU A 155 16.10 6.74 -23.31
C GLU A 155 17.31 7.67 -23.16
N ILE A 156 17.11 9.00 -23.24
CA ILE A 156 18.22 9.98 -23.38
C ILE A 156 18.68 10.60 -22.05
N GLN A 157 17.76 10.92 -21.14
CA GLN A 157 18.03 11.49 -19.79
C GLN A 157 18.95 12.73 -19.75
N THR A 158 18.76 13.71 -20.65
CA THR A 158 19.48 15.00 -20.63
C THR A 158 18.59 16.13 -20.11
N LYS A 159 19.21 17.27 -19.75
CA LYS A 159 18.46 18.47 -19.34
C LYS A 159 17.52 18.98 -20.44
N ASP A 160 17.94 18.88 -21.70
CA ASP A 160 17.15 19.28 -22.85
C ASP A 160 15.98 18.32 -23.07
N SER A 161 16.20 16.99 -23.03
CA SER A 161 15.09 16.04 -23.18
C SER A 161 14.07 16.11 -22.03
N TYR A 162 14.50 16.45 -20.82
CA TYR A 162 13.61 16.76 -19.70
C TYR A 162 12.77 18.02 -19.96
N LYS A 163 13.40 19.08 -20.47
CA LYS A 163 12.72 20.34 -20.78
C LYS A 163 11.67 20.13 -21.86
N ASP A 164 12.02 19.41 -22.93
CA ASP A 164 11.11 19.03 -24.01
C ASP A 164 9.90 18.27 -23.46
N LEU A 165 10.14 17.17 -22.73
CA LEU A 165 9.05 16.37 -22.14
C LEU A 165 8.13 17.21 -21.24
N ARG A 166 8.71 18.05 -20.38
CA ARG A 166 7.92 18.89 -19.48
C ARG A 166 7.07 19.88 -20.27
N GLN A 167 7.61 20.46 -21.34
CA GLN A 167 6.88 21.40 -22.18
C GLN A 167 5.76 20.70 -22.96
N ASP A 168 6.06 19.56 -23.59
CA ASP A 168 5.07 18.73 -24.30
C ASP A 168 3.88 18.38 -23.39
N PHE A 169 4.14 18.02 -22.13
CA PHE A 169 3.08 17.75 -21.16
C PHE A 169 2.26 18.99 -20.79
N ILE A 170 2.91 20.14 -20.62
CA ILE A 170 2.24 21.40 -20.27
C ILE A 170 1.34 21.84 -21.42
N ASP A 171 1.86 21.87 -22.64
CA ASP A 171 1.14 22.28 -23.84
C ASP A 171 -0.05 21.34 -24.06
N PHE A 172 0.18 20.04 -24.01
CA PHE A 172 -0.88 19.03 -24.09
C PHE A 172 -2.00 19.28 -23.06
N THR A 173 -1.63 19.56 -21.80
CA THR A 173 -2.62 19.77 -20.73
C THR A 173 -3.43 21.05 -20.94
N ILE A 174 -2.79 22.13 -21.37
CA ILE A 174 -3.44 23.43 -21.61
C ILE A 174 -4.36 23.36 -22.84
N GLU A 175 -3.93 22.66 -23.90
CA GLU A 175 -4.70 22.53 -25.14
C GLU A 175 -5.94 21.64 -24.98
N ASN A 176 -5.86 20.61 -24.15
CA ASN A 176 -6.88 19.55 -24.10
C ASN A 176 -7.71 19.53 -22.81
N THR A 177 -7.50 20.47 -21.88
CA THR A 177 -8.23 20.48 -20.60
C THR A 177 -8.57 21.88 -20.13
N ALA A 178 -9.35 21.98 -19.05
CA ALA A 178 -9.67 23.27 -18.43
C ALA A 178 -8.53 23.91 -17.60
N ILE A 179 -7.39 23.23 -17.43
CA ILE A 179 -6.23 23.80 -16.72
C ILE A 179 -5.50 24.75 -17.67
N ASN A 180 -5.28 25.99 -17.21
CA ASN A 180 -4.66 27.05 -18.02
C ASN A 180 -3.41 27.66 -17.36
N ASN A 181 -2.84 27.00 -16.34
CA ASN A 181 -1.68 27.51 -15.61
C ASN A 181 -0.55 26.47 -15.55
N GLU A 182 0.65 26.88 -15.95
CA GLU A 182 1.81 25.98 -16.02
C GLU A 182 2.29 25.48 -14.65
N ILE A 183 2.00 26.23 -13.58
CA ILE A 183 2.41 25.88 -12.23
C ILE A 183 1.67 24.62 -11.75
N GLU A 184 0.36 24.55 -11.99
CA GLU A 184 -0.48 23.38 -11.72
C GLU A 184 -0.05 22.21 -12.59
N CYS A 185 0.17 22.44 -13.90
CA CYS A 185 0.69 21.41 -14.80
C CYS A 185 2.02 20.83 -14.28
N GLY A 186 2.96 21.67 -13.83
CA GLY A 186 4.24 21.21 -13.28
C GLY A 186 4.10 20.36 -12.00
N ARG A 187 3.11 20.67 -11.15
CA ARG A 187 2.81 19.88 -9.94
C ARG A 187 2.21 18.52 -10.30
N ILE A 188 1.32 18.47 -11.29
CA ILE A 188 0.73 17.23 -11.81
C ILE A 188 1.80 16.38 -12.50
N PHE A 189 2.62 16.98 -13.34
CA PHE A 189 3.71 16.33 -14.07
C PHE A 189 4.62 15.52 -13.14
N THR A 190 4.93 16.06 -11.96
CA THR A 190 5.74 15.37 -10.94
C THR A 190 5.11 14.05 -10.49
N LYS A 191 3.79 14.00 -10.37
CA LYS A 191 3.04 12.79 -9.97
C LYS A 191 2.87 11.78 -11.09
N ILE A 192 3.24 12.15 -12.33
CA ILE A 192 3.24 11.29 -13.50
C ILE A 192 4.65 10.74 -13.75
N ILE A 193 5.64 11.61 -13.92
CA ILE A 193 6.99 11.20 -14.32
C ILE A 193 7.72 10.39 -13.24
N ASN A 194 7.54 10.72 -11.95
CA ASN A 194 8.32 10.08 -10.89
C ASN A 194 7.91 8.62 -10.63
N PRO A 195 6.62 8.24 -10.61
CA PRO A 195 6.24 6.83 -10.56
C PRO A 195 6.82 6.00 -11.71
N LEU A 196 6.82 6.54 -12.94
CA LEU A 196 7.45 5.88 -14.10
C LEU A 196 8.97 5.77 -13.93
N ALA A 197 9.63 6.86 -13.54
CA ALA A 197 11.07 6.90 -13.34
C ALA A 197 11.54 5.91 -12.25
N PHE A 198 10.80 5.80 -11.16
CA PHE A 198 11.07 4.81 -10.11
C PHE A 198 11.01 3.39 -10.66
N LYS A 199 9.96 3.04 -11.42
CA LYS A 199 9.80 1.71 -12.02
C LYS A 199 10.90 1.37 -13.01
N PHE A 200 11.38 2.36 -13.76
CA PHE A 200 12.49 2.17 -14.70
C PHE A 200 13.88 2.31 -14.07
N LYS A 201 13.98 2.63 -12.77
CA LYS A 201 15.24 2.98 -12.08
C LYS A 201 16.00 4.10 -12.81
N LYS A 202 15.30 5.19 -13.12
CA LYS A 202 15.77 6.34 -13.93
C LYS A 202 15.66 7.66 -13.17
N LEU A 203 16.26 8.72 -13.75
CA LEU A 203 16.04 10.11 -13.34
C LEU A 203 14.60 10.53 -13.64
N GLY A 204 14.08 11.46 -12.83
CA GLY A 204 12.75 12.05 -12.96
C GLY A 204 12.79 13.55 -12.69
N THR A 205 11.86 14.05 -11.87
CA THR A 205 11.81 15.46 -11.48
C THR A 205 11.96 15.69 -9.97
N GLU A 206 12.77 16.69 -9.62
CA GLU A 206 12.93 17.22 -8.27
C GLU A 206 12.85 18.76 -8.34
N LYS A 207 11.94 19.37 -7.56
CA LYS A 207 11.77 20.84 -7.48
C LYS A 207 11.61 21.50 -8.86
N GLY A 208 10.92 20.81 -9.78
CA GLY A 208 10.66 21.29 -11.15
C GLY A 208 11.82 21.14 -12.12
N ARG A 209 12.94 20.53 -11.71
CA ARG A 209 14.12 20.27 -12.55
C ARG A 209 14.38 18.77 -12.66
N MET A 210 15.16 18.35 -13.65
CA MET A 210 15.62 16.97 -13.74
C MET A 210 16.34 16.57 -12.45
N SER A 211 16.01 15.40 -11.89
CA SER A 211 16.66 14.91 -10.67
C SER A 211 18.14 14.61 -10.91
N SER A 212 18.95 14.80 -9.87
CA SER A 212 20.40 14.50 -9.92
C SER A 212 20.72 13.02 -9.72
N LYS A 213 19.77 12.26 -9.16
CA LYS A 213 19.84 10.83 -8.88
C LYS A 213 18.56 10.15 -9.33
N ASN A 214 18.62 8.83 -9.44
CA ASN A 214 17.43 8.02 -9.73
C ASN A 214 16.37 8.23 -8.67
N ILE A 215 15.12 8.27 -9.09
CA ILE A 215 13.97 8.41 -8.19
C ILE A 215 13.88 7.16 -7.31
N THR A 216 13.76 7.37 -6.02
CA THR A 216 13.60 6.32 -5.00
C THR A 216 12.15 6.30 -4.47
N MET A 217 11.78 5.28 -3.70
CA MET A 217 10.45 5.19 -3.10
C MET A 217 10.14 6.39 -2.19
N ASN A 218 11.13 6.87 -1.45
CA ASN A 218 11.00 8.04 -0.57
C ASN A 218 10.68 9.32 -1.34
N ASP A 219 11.13 9.43 -2.59
CA ASP A 219 10.77 10.54 -3.46
C ASP A 219 9.29 10.47 -3.87
N LEU A 220 8.61 9.33 -3.79
CA LEU A 220 7.22 9.24 -4.23
C LEU A 220 6.21 9.63 -3.15
N LEU A 221 6.61 9.59 -1.87
CA LEU A 221 5.76 9.86 -0.72
C LEU A 221 5.13 11.26 -0.77
N TYR A 222 3.92 11.36 -0.23
CA TYR A 222 3.22 12.64 -0.12
C TYR A 222 3.90 13.57 0.89
N ASN A 223 4.06 13.07 2.12
CA ASN A 223 4.79 13.74 3.18
C ASN A 223 6.29 13.51 3.00
N ARG A 224 6.88 14.13 1.97
CA ARG A 224 8.32 14.38 2.03
C ARG A 224 8.55 15.37 3.18
N SER A 225 9.63 15.24 3.94
CA SER A 225 10.08 16.27 4.90
C SER A 225 10.25 17.60 4.16
N ASN A 226 9.17 18.37 4.10
CA ASN A 226 9.05 19.63 3.39
C ASN A 226 8.94 20.70 4.47
N TRP A 227 10.10 21.21 4.88
CA TRP A 227 10.28 22.27 5.88
C TRP A 227 9.42 23.55 5.64
N ARG A 228 8.74 23.68 4.50
CA ARG A 228 7.93 24.85 4.12
C ARG A 228 6.44 24.76 4.46
N ASP A 229 5.88 23.57 4.66
CA ASP A 229 4.43 23.41 4.85
C ASP A 229 4.00 23.46 6.35
N GLU A 230 4.93 23.70 7.29
CA GLU A 230 4.69 23.72 8.75
C GLU A 230 4.24 25.08 9.34
N LEU A 231 3.41 25.86 8.63
CA LEU A 231 3.06 27.22 9.09
C LEU A 231 1.82 27.33 9.99
N SER A 232 1.20 26.23 10.44
CA SER A 232 0.00 26.31 11.30
C SER A 232 0.14 25.51 12.60
N GLY A 233 0.67 26.13 13.65
CA GLY A 233 0.54 25.59 15.02
C GLY A 233 1.74 25.72 15.95
N LYS A 234 2.88 26.23 15.45
CA LYS A 234 4.12 26.32 16.23
C LYS A 234 3.94 27.16 17.51
N ASP A 235 4.14 26.55 18.68
CA ASP A 235 4.33 27.25 19.96
C ASP A 235 5.59 28.15 19.88
N LYS A 236 5.52 29.37 20.41
CA LYS A 236 6.64 30.33 20.38
C LYS A 236 7.85 29.87 21.22
N SER A 237 7.66 28.89 22.11
CA SER A 237 8.70 28.36 23.00
C SER A 237 9.59 27.27 22.39
N LEU A 238 9.13 26.56 21.35
CA LEU A 238 9.89 25.51 20.69
C LEU A 238 10.73 26.07 19.52
N THR A 239 11.92 25.52 19.28
CA THR A 239 12.63 25.81 18.02
C THR A 239 11.90 25.14 16.85
N ARG A 240 12.15 25.61 15.61
CA ARG A 240 11.48 25.04 14.43
C ARG A 240 11.89 23.57 14.18
N GLU A 241 13.14 23.25 14.49
CA GLU A 241 13.71 21.91 14.33
C GLU A 241 13.17 20.91 15.37
N GLU A 242 13.02 21.34 16.63
CA GLU A 242 12.40 20.51 17.68
C GLU A 242 10.93 20.20 17.40
N TYR A 243 10.18 21.16 16.86
CA TYR A 243 8.78 20.97 16.48
C TYR A 243 8.62 19.99 15.32
N GLN A 244 9.42 20.14 14.24
CA GLN A 244 9.45 19.21 13.11
C GLN A 244 9.80 17.79 13.55
N ASN A 245 10.84 17.63 14.39
CA ASN A 245 11.25 16.31 14.89
C ASN A 245 10.15 15.63 15.72
N THR A 246 9.37 16.40 16.48
CA THR A 246 8.27 15.89 17.29
C THR A 246 7.08 15.47 16.40
N LEU A 247 6.74 16.26 15.39
CA LEU A 247 5.68 15.95 14.42
C LEU A 247 6.03 14.73 13.57
N ASP A 248 7.26 14.65 13.06
CA ASP A 248 7.74 13.54 12.24
C ASP A 248 7.70 12.22 13.04
N GLN A 249 8.06 12.26 14.33
CA GLN A 249 7.96 11.10 15.21
C GLN A 249 6.51 10.70 15.51
N SER A 250 5.60 11.67 15.70
CA SER A 250 4.18 11.40 15.95
C SER A 250 3.50 10.80 14.71
N SER A 251 3.68 11.41 13.54
CA SER A 251 3.15 10.94 12.25
C SER A 251 3.68 9.54 11.91
N SER A 252 4.97 9.28 12.12
CA SER A 252 5.56 7.96 11.88
C SER A 252 4.96 6.87 12.76
N LYS A 253 4.70 7.16 14.05
CA LYS A 253 4.03 6.22 14.96
C LYS A 253 2.58 5.96 14.55
N ALA A 254 1.85 6.99 14.14
CA ALA A 254 0.48 6.88 13.67
C ALA A 254 0.39 6.01 12.41
N ILE A 255 1.27 6.24 11.43
CA ILE A 255 1.38 5.41 10.21
C ILE A 255 1.66 3.95 10.58
N ALA A 256 2.66 3.70 11.42
CA ALA A 256 3.01 2.33 11.82
C ALA A 256 1.82 1.61 12.48
N LYS A 257 1.14 2.26 13.43
CA LYS A 257 -0.05 1.71 14.10
C LYS A 257 -1.18 1.44 13.11
N TYR A 258 -1.45 2.38 12.22
CA TYR A 258 -2.47 2.24 11.17
C TYR A 258 -2.17 1.04 10.26
N THR A 259 -0.95 0.95 9.73
CA THR A 259 -0.55 -0.13 8.81
C THR A 259 -0.66 -1.50 9.48
N VAL A 260 -0.24 -1.63 10.76
CA VAL A 260 -0.39 -2.88 11.52
C VAL A 260 -1.86 -3.27 11.70
N ASN A 261 -2.70 -2.33 12.13
CA ASN A 261 -4.12 -2.60 12.37
C ASN A 261 -4.83 -2.97 11.07
N LYS A 262 -4.53 -2.25 9.98
CA LYS A 262 -5.03 -2.53 8.65
C LYS A 262 -4.64 -3.92 8.15
N ALA A 263 -3.36 -4.29 8.26
CA ALA A 263 -2.87 -5.62 7.87
C ALA A 263 -3.56 -6.74 8.66
N LYS A 264 -3.68 -6.59 9.99
CA LYS A 264 -4.39 -7.53 10.85
C LYS A 264 -5.88 -7.62 10.50
N LYS A 265 -6.53 -6.52 10.13
CA LYS A 265 -7.93 -6.51 9.71
C LYS A 265 -8.10 -7.20 8.35
N ALA A 266 -7.24 -6.89 7.39
CA ALA A 266 -7.24 -7.50 6.06
C ALA A 266 -7.04 -9.02 6.15
N LEU A 267 -6.08 -9.49 6.96
CA LEU A 267 -5.85 -10.92 7.16
C LEU A 267 -7.08 -11.63 7.75
N ARG A 268 -7.73 -11.03 8.77
CA ARG A 268 -8.96 -11.61 9.34
C ARG A 268 -10.08 -11.71 8.30
N LYS A 269 -10.37 -10.62 7.57
CA LYS A 269 -11.37 -10.62 6.50
C LYS A 269 -11.07 -11.68 5.43
N TYR A 270 -9.81 -11.81 5.03
CA TYR A 270 -9.37 -12.82 4.07
C TYR A 270 -9.56 -14.24 4.60
N ASN A 271 -9.17 -14.50 5.85
CA ASN A 271 -9.35 -15.78 6.52
C ASN A 271 -10.82 -16.19 6.66
N ASP A 272 -11.66 -15.24 7.08
CA ASP A 272 -13.11 -15.47 7.22
C ASP A 272 -13.74 -15.85 5.88
N LYS A 273 -13.39 -15.12 4.82
CA LYS A 273 -13.94 -15.30 3.48
C LYS A 273 -13.47 -16.59 2.79
N TYR A 274 -12.17 -16.91 2.85
CA TYR A 274 -11.58 -17.98 2.04
C TYR A 274 -11.24 -19.25 2.83
N TYR A 275 -11.17 -19.17 4.15
CA TYR A 275 -10.78 -20.29 5.02
C TYR A 275 -11.78 -20.55 6.16
N SER A 276 -12.97 -19.94 6.10
CA SER A 276 -14.04 -20.14 7.07
C SER A 276 -13.61 -19.90 8.52
N SER A 277 -12.78 -18.87 8.72
CA SER A 277 -12.24 -18.49 10.04
C SER A 277 -11.45 -19.60 10.74
N LYS A 278 -10.94 -20.60 10.03
CA LYS A 278 -10.08 -21.66 10.59
C LYS A 278 -8.67 -21.12 10.84
N SER A 279 -7.91 -21.80 11.69
CA SER A 279 -6.48 -21.49 11.82
C SER A 279 -5.75 -21.86 10.54
N GLU A 280 -4.71 -21.08 10.21
CA GLU A 280 -3.73 -21.46 9.19
C GLU A 280 -2.96 -22.72 9.60
N ILE A 281 -2.81 -22.96 10.91
CA ILE A 281 -2.23 -24.17 11.49
C ILE A 281 -3.35 -25.16 11.78
N ASN A 282 -3.48 -26.16 10.91
CA ASN A 282 -4.40 -27.26 11.12
C ASN A 282 -3.94 -28.08 12.34
N GLN A 283 -4.83 -28.20 13.32
CA GLN A 283 -4.64 -29.02 14.50
C GLN A 283 -6.01 -29.58 14.88
N PRO A 284 -6.25 -30.90 14.78
CA PRO A 284 -7.60 -31.47 14.95
C PRO A 284 -8.27 -31.16 16.30
N THR A 285 -7.48 -30.92 17.34
CA THR A 285 -7.97 -30.55 18.68
C THR A 285 -8.45 -29.10 18.77
N GLU A 286 -8.08 -28.25 17.81
CA GLU A 286 -8.41 -26.83 17.77
C GLU A 286 -9.69 -26.59 16.96
N ILE A 287 -10.84 -26.71 17.62
CA ILE A 287 -12.17 -26.63 16.98
C ILE A 287 -12.76 -25.21 16.96
N VAL A 288 -12.12 -24.24 17.61
CA VAL A 288 -12.60 -22.85 17.69
C VAL A 288 -12.07 -22.02 16.52
N SER A 289 -12.78 -20.93 16.19
CA SER A 289 -12.36 -20.01 15.14
C SER A 289 -11.03 -19.33 15.47
N ALA A 290 -10.19 -19.15 14.45
CA ALA A 290 -8.97 -18.36 14.54
C ALA A 290 -9.31 -16.87 14.64
N SER A 291 -9.13 -16.31 15.84
CA SER A 291 -9.38 -14.90 16.14
C SER A 291 -8.09 -14.08 16.24
N GLN A 292 -6.94 -14.75 16.36
CA GLN A 292 -5.66 -14.13 16.65
C GLN A 292 -4.85 -13.99 15.38
N ALA A 293 -4.72 -12.75 14.88
CA ALA A 293 -3.74 -12.39 13.85
C ALA A 293 -2.37 -12.20 14.53
N HIS A 294 -1.64 -13.30 14.70
CA HIS A 294 -0.39 -13.36 15.44
C HIS A 294 0.77 -12.90 14.57
N HIS A 295 1.68 -12.11 15.14
CA HIS A 295 2.93 -11.72 14.51
C HIS A 295 3.96 -12.85 14.65
N ILE A 296 4.39 -13.46 13.54
CA ILE A 296 5.40 -14.52 13.55
C ILE A 296 6.72 -13.97 14.10
N PHE A 297 7.17 -12.82 13.59
CA PHE A 297 8.22 -12.00 14.18
C PHE A 297 7.57 -10.85 14.98
N PRO A 298 7.84 -10.73 16.29
CA PRO A 298 7.05 -9.88 17.18
C PRO A 298 7.22 -8.40 16.85
N GLN A 299 6.12 -7.66 16.94
CA GLN A 299 6.07 -6.22 16.63
C GLN A 299 6.99 -5.37 17.51
N SER A 300 7.25 -5.76 18.75
CA SER A 300 8.16 -5.03 19.65
C SER A 300 9.60 -5.02 19.13
N ASP A 301 10.01 -6.12 18.51
CA ASP A 301 11.39 -6.37 18.14
C ASP A 301 11.60 -6.01 16.66
N TYR A 302 10.57 -6.19 15.83
CA TYR A 302 10.61 -5.96 14.39
C TYR A 302 9.49 -5.01 13.91
N PRO A 303 9.42 -3.76 14.41
CA PRO A 303 8.37 -2.81 14.05
C PRO A 303 8.31 -2.50 12.54
N GLN A 304 9.43 -2.60 11.82
CA GLN A 304 9.56 -2.35 10.37
C GLN A 304 8.80 -3.36 9.50
N ILE A 305 8.57 -4.59 10.00
CA ILE A 305 7.83 -5.65 9.30
C ILE A 305 6.48 -5.97 9.98
N ALA A 306 6.10 -5.24 11.02
CA ALA A 306 4.87 -5.50 11.76
C ALA A 306 3.60 -5.27 10.93
N GLY A 307 3.67 -4.43 9.90
CA GLY A 307 2.58 -4.14 8.97
C GLY A 307 2.47 -5.09 7.78
N TYR A 308 3.37 -6.06 7.65
CA TYR A 308 3.38 -7.01 6.54
C TYR A 308 2.46 -8.18 6.87
N ILE A 309 1.54 -8.50 5.95
CA ILE A 309 0.60 -9.62 6.12
C ILE A 309 1.34 -10.96 6.03
N GLU A 310 2.49 -10.96 5.36
CA GLU A 310 3.45 -12.05 5.29
C GLU A 310 4.05 -12.38 6.66
N ASN A 311 4.10 -11.42 7.59
CA ASN A 311 4.54 -11.61 8.98
C ASN A 311 3.37 -11.96 9.94
N LEU A 312 2.14 -12.11 9.45
CA LEU A 312 0.98 -12.39 10.26
C LEU A 312 0.45 -13.80 9.98
N ILE A 313 -0.03 -14.52 11.00
CA ILE A 313 -0.64 -15.84 10.86
C ILE A 313 -1.91 -15.94 11.70
N MET A 314 -2.97 -16.53 11.15
CA MET A 314 -4.24 -16.73 11.86
C MET A 314 -4.21 -17.97 12.75
N LEU A 315 -4.33 -17.74 14.06
CA LEU A 315 -4.29 -18.76 15.10
C LEU A 315 -5.56 -18.77 15.95
N THR A 316 -5.88 -19.93 16.52
CA THR A 316 -6.84 -20.01 17.63
C THR A 316 -6.29 -19.31 18.88
N PRO A 317 -7.17 -18.92 19.84
CA PRO A 317 -6.70 -18.40 21.12
C PRO A 317 -5.71 -19.33 21.83
N ASN A 318 -5.91 -20.64 21.80
CA ASN A 318 -5.02 -21.59 22.46
C ASN A 318 -3.66 -21.68 21.77
N GLN A 319 -3.63 -21.74 20.44
CA GLN A 319 -2.38 -21.69 19.67
C GLN A 319 -1.60 -20.39 19.94
N HIS A 320 -2.28 -19.26 20.05
CA HIS A 320 -1.64 -17.99 20.35
C HIS A 320 -1.10 -17.90 21.79
N PHE A 321 -1.95 -18.16 22.78
CA PHE A 321 -1.63 -17.90 24.20
C PHE A 321 -0.95 -19.05 24.92
N SER A 322 -1.04 -20.27 24.40
CA SER A 322 -0.42 -21.45 25.03
C SER A 322 0.80 -21.97 24.25
N MET A 323 0.80 -21.82 22.91
CA MET A 323 1.87 -22.36 22.06
C MET A 323 2.84 -21.27 21.62
N ALA A 324 2.35 -20.18 20.99
CA ALA A 324 3.22 -19.08 20.59
C ALA A 324 3.78 -18.29 21.78
N HIS A 325 2.98 -18.10 22.82
CA HIS A 325 3.34 -17.36 24.03
C HIS A 325 3.17 -18.20 25.31
N PRO A 326 4.01 -19.23 25.57
CA PRO A 326 3.83 -20.13 26.71
C PRO A 326 3.60 -19.39 28.04
N ASN A 327 2.67 -19.90 28.85
CA ASN A 327 2.20 -19.27 30.09
C ASN A 327 1.55 -17.88 29.88
N ASN A 328 0.96 -17.63 28.71
CA ASN A 328 0.37 -16.35 28.32
C ASN A 328 1.38 -15.18 28.33
N ASN A 329 2.68 -15.46 28.25
CA ASN A 329 3.70 -14.43 28.31
C ASN A 329 3.97 -13.84 26.92
N THR A 330 3.19 -12.82 26.56
CA THR A 330 3.24 -12.20 25.23
C THR A 330 4.53 -11.42 24.93
N GLN A 331 5.45 -11.31 25.90
CA GLN A 331 6.78 -10.72 25.69
C GLN A 331 7.75 -11.66 24.97
N TYR A 332 7.49 -12.97 24.97
CA TYR A 332 8.38 -13.97 24.41
C TYR A 332 7.65 -14.84 23.40
N ILE A 333 8.38 -15.29 22.38
CA ILE A 333 7.87 -16.27 21.40
C ILE A 333 8.58 -17.60 21.62
N ASP A 334 7.82 -18.69 21.65
CA ASP A 334 8.38 -20.04 21.62
C ASP A 334 8.97 -20.34 20.23
N LYS A 335 10.27 -20.59 20.18
CA LYS A 335 11.02 -20.82 18.94
C LYS A 335 10.61 -22.10 18.21
N ASP A 336 10.21 -23.13 18.95
CA ASP A 336 9.72 -24.38 18.33
C ASP A 336 8.43 -24.08 17.56
N PHE A 337 7.51 -23.30 18.15
CA PHE A 337 6.26 -22.93 17.49
C PHE A 337 6.44 -21.88 16.39
N GLN A 338 7.39 -20.95 16.56
CA GLN A 338 7.74 -19.95 15.54
C GLN A 338 8.21 -20.63 14.25
N TYR A 339 9.04 -21.68 14.36
CA TYR A 339 9.45 -22.52 13.24
C TYR A 339 8.26 -23.11 12.49
N ILE A 340 7.33 -23.75 13.21
CA ILE A 340 6.09 -24.31 12.63
C ILE A 340 5.27 -23.23 11.91
N CYS A 341 5.14 -22.04 12.52
CA CYS A 341 4.45 -20.90 11.89
C CYS A 341 5.10 -20.50 10.56
N LEU A 342 6.44 -20.46 10.50
CA LEU A 342 7.17 -20.06 9.29
C LEU A 342 6.98 -21.06 8.14
N LEU A 343 7.06 -22.36 8.41
CA LEU A 343 6.85 -23.39 7.40
C LEU A 343 5.41 -23.39 6.87
N ILE A 344 4.43 -23.32 7.77
CA ILE A 344 3.02 -23.25 7.40
C ILE A 344 2.74 -21.97 6.61
N LYS A 345 3.29 -20.83 7.05
CA LYS A 345 3.14 -19.57 6.35
C LYS A 345 3.74 -19.62 4.94
N SER A 346 4.94 -20.19 4.78
CA SER A 346 5.56 -20.42 3.47
C SER A 346 4.62 -21.18 2.53
N ASN A 347 4.03 -22.29 2.98
CA ASN A 347 3.10 -23.07 2.18
C ASN A 347 1.79 -22.31 1.88
N LYS A 348 1.24 -21.56 2.85
CA LYS A 348 0.05 -20.74 2.62
C LYS A 348 0.27 -19.63 1.58
N ILE A 349 1.43 -18.99 1.62
CA ILE A 349 1.82 -17.98 0.63
C ILE A 349 1.98 -18.65 -0.74
N LYS A 350 2.69 -19.79 -0.80
CA LYS A 350 2.83 -20.58 -2.03
C LYS A 350 1.47 -20.90 -2.64
N ASP A 351 0.55 -21.51 -1.87
CA ASP A 351 -0.79 -21.88 -2.32
C ASP A 351 -1.57 -20.68 -2.87
N ASN A 352 -1.49 -19.52 -2.21
CA ASN A 352 -2.12 -18.29 -2.70
C ASN A 352 -1.53 -17.82 -4.03
N LEU A 353 -0.20 -17.82 -4.13
CA LEU A 353 0.51 -17.31 -5.31
C LEU A 353 0.39 -18.22 -6.53
N VAL A 354 0.27 -19.54 -6.35
CA VAL A 354 0.10 -20.49 -7.46
C VAL A 354 -1.36 -20.75 -7.83
N SER A 355 -2.32 -20.48 -6.93
CA SER A 355 -3.74 -20.74 -7.18
C SER A 355 -4.38 -19.70 -8.09
N ASP A 356 -5.04 -20.13 -9.16
CA ASP A 356 -5.86 -19.27 -10.03
C ASP A 356 -7.24 -18.94 -9.43
N LEU A 357 -7.63 -19.61 -8.35
CA LEU A 357 -8.95 -19.47 -7.72
C LEU A 357 -8.98 -18.44 -6.60
N LEU A 358 -7.82 -18.13 -6.01
CA LEU A 358 -7.70 -17.19 -4.90
C LEU A 358 -7.20 -15.84 -5.42
N PRO A 359 -7.74 -14.71 -4.90
CA PRO A 359 -7.13 -13.43 -5.18
C PRO A 359 -5.72 -13.40 -4.59
N LYS A 360 -4.78 -12.83 -5.34
CA LYS A 360 -3.39 -12.68 -4.90
C LYS A 360 -3.34 -11.70 -3.72
N PHE A 361 -3.14 -12.25 -2.54
CA PHE A 361 -3.24 -11.54 -1.26
C PHE A 361 -1.86 -11.31 -0.64
N TYR A 362 -0.99 -12.30 -0.78
CA TYR A 362 0.41 -12.23 -0.36
C TYR A 362 1.31 -11.77 -1.51
N ASP A 363 2.50 -11.30 -1.18
CA ASP A 363 3.57 -10.99 -2.14
C ASP A 363 4.87 -11.74 -1.77
N PHE A 364 5.52 -12.32 -2.78
CA PHE A 364 6.72 -13.14 -2.59
C PHE A 364 7.92 -12.34 -2.07
N TYR A 365 8.14 -11.14 -2.62
CA TYR A 365 9.28 -10.30 -2.26
C TYR A 365 9.06 -9.64 -0.90
N ASP A 366 7.83 -9.27 -0.57
CA ASP A 366 7.46 -8.85 0.77
C ASP A 366 7.72 -9.96 1.80
N TYR A 367 7.47 -11.24 1.44
CA TYR A 367 7.80 -12.35 2.33
C TYR A 367 9.31 -12.56 2.50
N MET A 368 10.09 -12.47 1.42
CA MET A 368 11.56 -12.50 1.51
C MET A 368 12.09 -11.38 2.41
N TYR A 369 11.53 -10.17 2.30
CA TYR A 369 11.88 -9.04 3.16
C TYR A 369 11.54 -9.31 4.64
N VAL A 370 10.38 -9.91 4.91
CA VAL A 370 10.00 -10.35 6.27
C VAL A 370 11.00 -11.36 6.83
N LEU A 371 11.39 -12.38 6.05
CA LEU A 371 12.34 -13.41 6.47
C LEU A 371 13.73 -12.86 6.72
N ASN A 372 14.26 -12.07 5.77
CA ASN A 372 15.54 -11.38 5.92
C ASN A 372 15.58 -10.53 7.19
N THR A 373 14.53 -9.74 7.41
CA THR A 373 14.45 -8.86 8.57
C THR A 373 14.29 -9.62 9.88
N GLY A 374 13.45 -10.65 9.92
CA GLY A 374 13.16 -11.41 11.15
C GLY A 374 14.25 -12.39 11.56
N LEU A 375 15.14 -12.76 10.62
CA LEU A 375 16.27 -13.66 10.83
C LEU A 375 17.62 -12.95 10.73
N ASP A 376 17.62 -11.61 10.67
CA ASP A 376 18.80 -10.75 10.58
C ASP A 376 19.80 -11.20 9.48
N THR A 377 19.30 -11.40 8.26
CA THR A 377 20.07 -11.86 7.09
C THR A 377 19.65 -11.13 5.81
N GLU A 378 20.42 -11.31 4.74
CA GLU A 378 20.07 -10.88 3.38
C GLU A 378 19.93 -12.05 2.40
N GLU A 379 20.20 -13.27 2.86
CA GLU A 379 20.28 -14.48 2.03
C GLU A 379 18.99 -14.83 1.29
N PHE A 380 17.82 -14.43 1.82
CA PHE A 380 16.56 -14.68 1.12
C PHE A 380 16.44 -13.82 -0.14
N SER A 381 17.17 -12.69 -0.25
CA SER A 381 17.12 -11.78 -1.42
C SER A 381 17.60 -12.44 -2.72
N GLU A 382 18.40 -13.50 -2.60
CA GLU A 382 18.97 -14.22 -3.73
C GLU A 382 18.06 -15.33 -4.26
N VAL A 383 16.94 -15.61 -3.56
CA VAL A 383 16.03 -16.69 -3.93
C VAL A 383 15.20 -16.31 -5.16
N GLU A 384 15.14 -17.22 -6.13
CA GLU A 384 14.35 -17.03 -7.34
C GLU A 384 12.84 -16.95 -7.05
N TYR A 385 12.11 -16.23 -7.90
CA TYR A 385 10.68 -16.03 -7.74
C TYR A 385 9.93 -17.37 -7.68
N LEU A 386 9.13 -17.55 -6.62
CA LEU A 386 8.36 -18.76 -6.29
C LEU A 386 9.19 -20.01 -5.93
N ASP A 387 10.50 -19.88 -5.70
CA ASP A 387 11.32 -20.99 -5.20
C ASP A 387 11.15 -21.17 -3.67
N PHE A 388 9.96 -21.65 -3.28
CA PHE A 388 9.66 -21.95 -1.88
C PHE A 388 10.47 -23.12 -1.33
N ALA A 389 11.02 -24.00 -2.17
CA ALA A 389 11.89 -25.08 -1.69
C ALA A 389 13.17 -24.49 -1.09
N THR A 390 13.79 -23.53 -1.77
CA THR A 390 14.95 -22.81 -1.23
C THR A 390 14.59 -21.96 -0.01
N ILE A 391 13.39 -21.34 0.03
CA ILE A 391 12.91 -20.63 1.23
C ILE A 391 12.87 -21.57 2.45
N ILE A 392 12.24 -22.75 2.29
CA ILE A 392 12.10 -23.74 3.37
C ILE A 392 13.48 -24.25 3.82
N ASN A 393 14.35 -24.64 2.90
CA ASN A 393 15.71 -25.08 3.22
C ASN A 393 16.51 -24.03 4.02
N LYS A 394 16.35 -22.75 3.69
CA LYS A 394 16.97 -21.65 4.45
C LYS A 394 16.34 -21.50 5.83
N ILE A 395 15.01 -21.58 5.95
CA ILE A 395 14.34 -21.56 7.26
C ILE A 395 14.85 -22.71 8.15
N ASP A 396 14.96 -23.92 7.60
CA ASP A 396 15.50 -25.09 8.32
C ASP A 396 16.93 -24.86 8.79
N TYR A 397 17.77 -24.26 7.95
CA TYR A 397 19.14 -23.88 8.35
C TYR A 397 19.15 -22.94 9.56
N PHE A 398 18.34 -21.86 9.53
CA PHE A 398 18.25 -20.89 10.63
C PHE A 398 17.60 -21.47 11.90
N TYR A 399 16.80 -22.53 11.78
CA TYR A 399 16.12 -23.20 12.90
C TYR A 399 16.68 -24.58 13.22
N SER A 400 17.87 -24.94 12.73
CA SER A 400 18.44 -26.29 12.86
C SER A 400 18.44 -26.83 14.31
N ASP A 401 18.74 -25.98 15.29
CA ASP A 401 18.70 -26.34 16.72
C ASP A 401 17.29 -26.65 17.26
N TYR A 402 16.24 -26.26 16.53
CA TYR A 402 14.82 -26.39 16.88
C TYR A 402 14.09 -27.45 16.05
N ILE A 403 14.79 -28.29 15.28
CA ILE A 403 14.18 -29.35 14.46
C ILE A 403 14.09 -30.66 15.25
N ASP A 404 15.23 -31.20 15.70
CA ASP A 404 15.32 -32.59 16.21
C ASP A 404 14.49 -32.86 17.48
N ASN A 405 14.23 -31.83 18.29
CA ASN A 405 13.45 -31.94 19.53
C ASN A 405 12.25 -30.97 19.58
N ASN A 406 11.73 -30.57 18.41
CA ASN A 406 10.62 -29.62 18.33
C ASN A 406 9.36 -30.18 19.02
N LYS A 407 8.85 -29.48 20.04
CA LYS A 407 7.64 -29.89 20.79
C LYS A 407 6.39 -30.02 19.93
N TYR A 408 6.38 -29.36 18.77
CA TYR A 408 5.23 -29.21 17.89
C TYR A 408 5.41 -29.90 16.53
N ILE A 409 6.45 -30.74 16.37
CA ILE A 409 6.79 -31.36 15.07
C ILE A 409 5.62 -32.15 14.46
N THR A 410 4.75 -32.72 15.29
CA THR A 410 3.58 -33.49 14.83
C THR A 410 2.60 -32.64 14.02
N LEU A 411 2.60 -31.31 14.22
CA LEU A 411 1.75 -30.39 13.44
C LEU A 411 2.18 -30.32 11.97
N LEU A 412 3.43 -30.64 11.61
CA LEU A 412 3.86 -30.65 10.21
C LEU A 412 3.13 -31.73 9.41
N ASN A 413 2.93 -32.91 10.02
CA ASN A 413 2.15 -34.00 9.43
C ASN A 413 0.69 -33.58 9.23
N ASP A 414 0.08 -32.94 10.22
CA ASP A 414 -1.31 -32.47 10.16
C ASP A 414 -1.52 -31.37 9.09
N ASN A 415 -0.45 -30.67 8.72
CA ASN A 415 -0.44 -29.60 7.72
C ASN A 415 0.13 -30.03 6.36
N LYS A 416 0.45 -31.33 6.18
CA LYS A 416 0.99 -31.90 4.94
C LYS A 416 2.20 -31.15 4.42
N ILE A 417 3.09 -30.78 5.33
CA ILE A 417 4.37 -30.18 4.98
C ILE A 417 5.36 -31.31 4.81
N ASP A 418 5.75 -31.58 3.56
CA ASP A 418 6.90 -32.44 3.27
C ASP A 418 8.17 -31.63 3.59
N ILE A 419 9.00 -32.14 4.51
CA ILE A 419 10.34 -31.63 4.81
C ILE A 419 11.33 -32.31 3.87
#